data_AF-A0AAW1TGE7-F1
#
_entry.id   AF-A0AAW1TGE7-F1
#
_cell.length_a   1.000
_cell.length_b   1.000
_cell.length_c   1.000
_cell.angle_alpha   90.00
_cell.angle_beta   90.00
_cell.angle_gamma   90.00
#
_symmetry.space_group_name_H-M   'P 1'
#
loop_
_entity.id
_entity.type
_entity.pdbx_description
1 polymer ?
#
loop_
_entity_poly.entity_id
_entity_poly.type
_entity_poly.pdbx_seq_one_letter_code
_entity_poly.pdbx_strand_id
1 'polypeptide(L)'
;MDSSAAPLRSLQSQSGQLPVGFDPFWYEGATFGHEYPSLHMEDERQWRAEDLEQRVLDNARAIWNRFTERTRYEVNERAEQLRSIGNLSALVAGFAMTSFLQFTFSNSETVKAVILGFGISTALVVALSLNSMSMCGLIQASVFKVSHSFICEQEEEAFMIEAWDFAQSFTPGKQPPQPRRSFSKFWAMRCEAEWRRAFYMFSTAVPLVLANLAFASWIKFHSLQGVAIIMSVMLGVGIMLFGVMQGHWFSYIAGPTSTRKTQRMPVLRQPAGLPFDWHLPPRSPRMNPLQEIPATQLQNAAPVLHDR
;
A
#
# COMPACT_ATOMS: atom_id res chain seq x y z
N MET A 1 -13.43 -38.62 -25.53
CA MET A 1 -12.38 -38.03 -24.68
C MET A 1 -13.03 -37.69 -23.33
N ASP A 2 -13.57 -38.66 -22.60
CA ASP A 2 -12.93 -39.81 -21.93
C ASP A 2 -11.91 -39.40 -20.86
N SER A 3 -12.40 -39.28 -19.62
CA SER A 3 -11.70 -39.68 -18.39
C SER A 3 -12.72 -39.65 -17.26
N SER A 4 -13.31 -40.77 -16.88
CA SER A 4 -12.71 -41.83 -16.03
C SER A 4 -12.87 -41.47 -14.56
N ALA A 5 -13.99 -41.94 -14.00
CA ALA A 5 -14.32 -41.97 -12.59
C ALA A 5 -13.50 -43.05 -11.87
N ALA A 6 -12.95 -42.73 -10.71
CA ALA A 6 -12.25 -43.66 -9.85
C ALA A 6 -13.24 -44.51 -9.02
N PRO A 7 -13.02 -45.84 -8.86
CA PRO A 7 -13.92 -46.69 -8.09
C PRO A 7 -13.53 -46.76 -6.60
N LEU A 8 -14.55 -46.64 -5.74
CA LEU A 8 -14.51 -46.95 -4.31
C LEU A 8 -14.27 -48.45 -4.12
N ARG A 9 -13.13 -48.82 -3.52
CA ARG A 9 -12.85 -50.19 -3.05
C ARG A 9 -13.55 -50.43 -1.72
N SER A 10 -14.56 -51.30 -1.74
CA SER A 10 -15.12 -51.99 -0.58
C SER A 10 -14.13 -53.02 -0.04
N LEU A 11 -13.68 -52.84 1.21
CA LEU A 11 -12.97 -53.88 1.95
C LEU A 11 -13.98 -54.69 2.75
N GLN A 12 -14.38 -55.81 2.17
CA GLN A 12 -15.08 -56.90 2.82
C GLN A 12 -14.01 -57.78 3.47
N SER A 13 -13.82 -57.67 4.79
CA SER A 13 -12.90 -58.53 5.54
C SER A 13 -13.67 -59.71 6.15
N GLN A 14 -13.24 -60.90 5.76
CA GLN A 14 -13.75 -62.21 6.13
C GLN A 14 -13.49 -62.52 7.60
N SER A 15 -14.54 -62.94 8.30
CA SER A 15 -14.46 -63.65 9.57
C SER A 15 -13.93 -65.08 9.33
N GLY A 16 -12.63 -65.28 9.52
CA GLY A 16 -11.98 -66.59 9.56
C GLY A 16 -11.82 -67.09 11.00
N GLN A 17 -12.35 -68.29 11.25
CA GLN A 17 -12.27 -69.02 12.51
C GLN A 17 -10.82 -69.35 12.90
N LEU A 18 -10.48 -69.16 14.18
CA LEU A 18 -9.22 -69.58 14.80
C LEU A 18 -9.25 -71.08 15.13
N PRO A 19 -8.19 -71.85 14.82
CA PRO A 19 -7.96 -73.14 15.44
C PRO A 19 -7.21 -72.97 16.77
N VAL A 20 -7.69 -73.70 17.77
CA VAL A 20 -7.12 -73.81 19.11
C VAL A 20 -5.88 -74.71 19.02
N GLY A 21 -4.71 -74.11 19.10
CA GLY A 21 -3.41 -74.79 19.17
C GLY A 21 -2.49 -74.02 20.10
N PHE A 22 -2.38 -74.49 21.33
CA PHE A 22 -1.58 -73.89 22.38
C PHE A 22 -0.12 -74.36 22.21
N ASP A 23 0.69 -73.60 21.46
CA ASP A 23 2.14 -73.79 21.41
C ASP A 23 2.82 -72.97 22.51
N PRO A 24 3.58 -73.59 23.44
CA PRO A 24 4.36 -72.89 24.44
C PRO A 24 5.72 -72.50 23.85
N PHE A 25 5.74 -71.56 22.90
CA PHE A 25 6.97 -71.16 22.20
C PHE A 25 7.17 -69.64 22.05
N TRP A 26 6.51 -68.82 22.87
CA TRP A 26 6.61 -67.34 22.78
C TRP A 26 7.25 -66.67 24.01
N TYR A 27 7.93 -67.42 24.88
CA TYR A 27 8.76 -66.84 25.94
C TYR A 27 10.18 -66.45 25.45
N GLU A 28 10.33 -66.12 24.17
CA GLU A 28 11.51 -65.43 23.61
C GLU A 28 11.21 -63.94 23.29
N GLY A 29 10.08 -63.40 23.77
CA GLY A 29 9.67 -62.01 23.55
C GLY A 29 10.10 -60.99 24.63
N ALA A 30 10.87 -61.39 25.64
CA ALA A 30 11.17 -60.52 26.79
C ALA A 30 12.27 -59.48 26.54
N THR A 31 13.01 -59.57 25.43
CA THR A 31 14.00 -58.57 25.02
C THR A 31 13.46 -57.63 23.92
N PHE A 32 12.45 -58.05 23.17
CA PHE A 32 11.82 -57.23 22.12
C PHE A 32 10.91 -56.11 22.67
N GLY A 33 10.46 -56.20 23.92
CA GLY A 33 9.57 -55.20 24.54
C GLY A 33 10.26 -53.92 25.01
N HIS A 34 11.59 -53.89 25.11
CA HIS A 34 12.33 -52.73 25.60
C HIS A 34 12.85 -51.79 24.49
N GLU A 35 12.87 -52.26 23.24
CA GLU A 35 13.39 -51.52 22.08
C GLU A 35 12.31 -50.68 21.38
N TYR A 36 11.05 -51.13 21.41
CA TYR A 36 9.89 -50.38 20.88
C TYR A 36 9.63 -49.03 21.57
N PRO A 37 9.74 -48.89 22.92
CA PRO A 37 9.55 -47.59 23.57
C PRO A 37 10.60 -46.57 23.19
N SER A 38 11.86 -46.98 23.02
CA SER A 38 12.95 -46.08 22.61
C SER A 38 12.79 -45.59 21.18
N LEU A 39 12.42 -46.48 20.25
CA LEU A 39 12.15 -46.13 18.86
C LEU A 39 10.99 -45.13 18.75
N HIS A 40 9.89 -45.38 19.47
CA HIS A 40 8.75 -44.49 19.47
C HIS A 40 9.10 -43.09 20.03
N MET A 41 9.91 -43.02 21.09
CA MET A 41 10.36 -41.75 21.66
C MET A 41 11.33 -40.99 20.74
N GLU A 42 12.04 -41.67 19.85
CA GLU A 42 12.88 -41.06 18.83
C GLU A 42 12.05 -40.53 17.66
N ASP A 43 11.09 -41.31 17.18
CA ASP A 43 10.13 -40.89 16.15
C ASP A 43 9.32 -39.66 16.61
N GLU A 44 8.83 -39.67 17.87
CA GLU A 44 8.13 -38.51 18.45
C GLU A 44 9.02 -37.27 18.58
N ARG A 45 10.34 -37.45 18.76
CA ARG A 45 11.28 -36.33 18.80
C ARG A 45 11.52 -35.79 17.39
N GLN A 46 11.61 -36.66 16.39
CA GLN A 46 11.76 -36.28 14.98
C GLN A 46 10.52 -35.54 14.49
N TRP A 47 9.31 -36.08 14.69
CA TRP A 47 8.07 -35.43 14.29
C TRP A 47 7.88 -34.05 14.93
N ARG A 48 8.26 -33.88 16.21
CA ARG A 48 8.19 -32.58 16.87
C ARG A 48 9.18 -31.57 16.28
N ALA A 49 10.38 -32.02 15.88
CA ALA A 49 11.35 -31.16 15.22
C ALA A 49 10.84 -30.73 13.84
N GLU A 50 10.33 -31.66 13.04
CA GLU A 50 9.74 -31.40 11.72
C GLU A 50 8.53 -30.47 11.80
N ASP A 51 7.61 -30.71 12.74
CA ASP A 51 6.42 -29.87 12.96
C ASP A 51 6.81 -28.43 13.37
N LEU A 52 7.88 -28.26 14.16
CA LEU A 52 8.39 -26.93 14.51
C LEU A 52 8.94 -26.20 13.28
N GLU A 53 9.72 -26.87 12.43
CA GLU A 53 10.24 -26.29 11.18
C GLU A 53 9.13 -25.89 10.22
N GLN A 54 8.12 -26.76 10.06
CA GLN A 54 6.99 -26.49 9.19
C GLN A 54 6.17 -25.27 9.66
N ARG A 55 5.95 -25.13 10.97
CA ARG A 55 5.24 -23.96 11.54
C ARG A 55 5.99 -22.65 11.31
N VAL A 56 7.32 -22.66 11.33
CA VAL A 56 8.13 -21.47 11.01
C VAL A 56 7.90 -21.05 9.56
N LEU A 57 7.95 -21.99 8.63
CA LEU A 57 7.72 -21.72 7.21
C LEU A 57 6.29 -21.22 6.96
N ASP A 58 5.29 -21.83 7.61
CA ASP A 58 3.90 -21.40 7.51
C ASP A 58 3.68 -19.99 8.11
N ASN A 59 4.36 -19.66 9.20
CA ASN A 59 4.36 -18.31 9.75
C ASN A 59 5.00 -17.29 8.80
N ALA A 60 6.13 -17.64 8.17
CA ALA A 60 6.79 -16.80 7.18
C ALA A 60 5.88 -16.54 5.97
N ARG A 61 5.27 -17.60 5.42
CA ARG A 61 4.25 -17.52 4.35
C ARG A 61 3.08 -16.64 4.74
N ALA A 62 2.58 -16.76 5.97
CA ALA A 62 1.47 -15.94 6.44
C ALA A 62 1.83 -14.43 6.49
N ILE A 63 3.06 -14.08 6.91
CA ILE A 63 3.54 -12.70 6.85
C ILE A 63 3.66 -12.22 5.41
N TRP A 64 4.28 -13.02 4.55
CA TRP A 64 4.45 -12.70 3.14
C TRP A 64 3.12 -12.44 2.46
N ASN A 65 2.13 -13.32 2.64
CA ASN A 65 0.79 -13.17 2.08
C ASN A 65 0.10 -11.89 2.55
N ARG A 66 0.18 -11.55 3.85
CA ARG A 66 -0.38 -10.29 4.35
C ARG A 66 0.33 -9.07 3.75
N PHE A 67 1.64 -9.16 3.55
CA PHE A 67 2.43 -8.09 2.95
C PHE A 67 2.08 -7.89 1.48
N THR A 68 1.97 -8.96 0.70
CA THR A 68 1.63 -8.92 -0.72
C THR A 68 0.18 -8.47 -0.92
N GLU A 69 -0.77 -8.96 -0.12
CA GLU A 69 -2.16 -8.51 -0.11
C GLU A 69 -2.26 -7.02 0.16
N ARG A 70 -1.62 -6.55 1.24
CA ARG A 70 -1.60 -5.12 1.56
C ARG A 70 -1.01 -4.29 0.43
N THR A 71 0.11 -4.72 -0.14
CA THR A 71 0.76 -4.02 -1.25
C THR A 71 -0.16 -3.98 -2.47
N ARG A 72 -0.88 -5.07 -2.78
CA ARG A 72 -1.86 -5.14 -3.86
C ARG A 72 -3.01 -4.17 -3.64
N TYR A 73 -3.54 -4.07 -2.41
CA TYR A 73 -4.59 -3.10 -2.07
C TYR A 73 -4.10 -1.66 -2.23
N GLU A 74 -2.91 -1.33 -1.71
CA GLU A 74 -2.33 0.01 -1.83
C GLU A 74 -2.10 0.39 -3.30
N VAL A 75 -1.60 -0.53 -4.12
CA VAL A 75 -1.44 -0.34 -5.57
C VAL A 75 -2.79 -0.12 -6.25
N ASN A 76 -3.79 -0.94 -5.94
CA ASN A 76 -5.11 -0.85 -6.57
C ASN A 76 -5.82 0.45 -6.20
N GLU A 77 -5.76 0.87 -4.93
CA GLU A 77 -6.34 2.13 -4.46
C GLU A 77 -5.71 3.33 -5.19
N ARG A 78 -4.38 3.37 -5.31
CA ARG A 78 -3.69 4.45 -6.04
C ARG A 78 -3.99 4.43 -7.53
N ALA A 79 -4.08 3.24 -8.14
CA ALA A 79 -4.44 3.10 -9.55
C ALA A 79 -5.88 3.58 -9.82
N GLU A 80 -6.81 3.29 -8.92
CA GLU A 80 -8.19 3.75 -9.02
C GLU A 80 -8.31 5.27 -8.86
N GLN A 81 -7.57 5.86 -7.91
CA GLN A 81 -7.46 7.32 -7.75
C GLN A 81 -6.95 7.98 -9.04
N LEU A 82 -5.86 7.48 -9.62
CA LEU A 82 -5.27 8.00 -10.87
C LEU A 82 -6.24 7.87 -12.05
N ARG A 83 -6.94 6.74 -12.17
CA ARG A 83 -7.92 6.50 -13.22
C ARG A 83 -9.10 7.46 -13.12
N SER A 84 -9.61 7.70 -11.91
CA SER A 84 -10.70 8.63 -11.66
C SER A 84 -10.33 10.06 -12.09
N ILE A 85 -9.16 10.54 -11.65
CA ILE A 85 -8.66 11.89 -11.99
C ILE A 85 -8.40 12.00 -13.50
N GLY A 86 -7.77 11.00 -14.11
CA GLY A 86 -7.51 10.99 -15.56
C GLY A 86 -8.79 11.07 -16.38
N ASN A 87 -9.81 10.28 -16.02
CA ASN A 87 -11.11 10.30 -16.71
C ASN A 87 -11.84 11.64 -16.54
N LEU A 88 -11.85 12.20 -15.32
CA LEU A 88 -12.49 13.49 -15.06
C LEU A 88 -11.80 14.63 -15.83
N SER A 89 -10.47 14.60 -15.90
CA SER A 89 -9.68 15.54 -16.69
C SER A 89 -9.98 15.46 -18.19
N ALA A 90 -10.15 14.24 -18.72
CA ALA A 90 -10.54 14.03 -20.11
C ALA A 90 -11.93 14.62 -20.41
N LEU A 91 -12.90 14.42 -19.52
CA LEU A 91 -14.25 14.97 -19.66
C LEU A 91 -14.25 16.51 -19.63
N VAL A 92 -13.47 17.11 -18.73
CA VAL A 92 -13.31 18.56 -18.64
C VAL A 92 -12.69 19.13 -19.92
N ALA A 93 -11.63 18.49 -20.44
CA ALA A 93 -11.01 18.89 -21.71
C ALA A 93 -12.01 18.80 -22.88
N GLY A 94 -12.75 17.70 -22.96
CA GLY A 94 -13.76 17.48 -23.99
C GLY A 94 -14.90 18.50 -23.92
N PHE A 95 -15.40 18.80 -22.72
CA PHE A 95 -16.44 19.81 -22.51
C PHE A 95 -15.96 21.22 -22.90
N ALA A 96 -14.73 21.60 -22.52
CA ALA A 96 -14.16 22.88 -22.89
C ALA A 96 -13.99 23.01 -24.41
N MET A 97 -13.53 21.95 -25.09
CA MET A 97 -13.36 21.92 -26.53
C MET A 97 -14.70 21.98 -27.28
N THR A 98 -15.70 21.20 -26.86
CA THR A 98 -17.03 21.24 -27.51
C THR A 98 -17.71 22.59 -27.31
N SER A 99 -17.58 23.18 -26.12
CA SER A 99 -18.06 24.52 -25.83
C SER A 99 -17.46 25.54 -26.80
N PHE A 100 -16.14 25.51 -27.02
CA PHE A 100 -15.46 26.38 -27.96
C PHE A 100 -15.97 26.24 -29.40
N LEU A 101 -16.19 25.01 -29.88
CA LEU A 101 -16.69 24.75 -31.24
C LEU A 101 -18.14 25.17 -31.44
N GLN A 102 -18.96 25.19 -30.38
CA GLN A 102 -20.38 25.54 -30.47
C GLN A 102 -20.64 27.04 -30.47
N PHE A 103 -19.70 27.88 -30.02
CA PHE A 103 -19.89 29.33 -30.04
C PHE A 103 -19.66 29.91 -31.43
N THR A 104 -20.72 30.49 -31.99
CA THR A 104 -20.65 31.30 -33.19
C THR A 104 -20.37 32.76 -32.80
N PHE A 105 -19.31 33.33 -33.36
CA PHE A 105 -18.90 34.70 -33.07
C PHE A 105 -19.57 35.67 -34.06
N SER A 106 -20.23 36.71 -33.55
CA SER A 106 -20.73 37.83 -34.35
C SER A 106 -19.70 38.97 -34.33
N ASN A 107 -19.49 39.64 -35.46
CA ASN A 107 -18.43 40.64 -35.70
C ASN A 107 -18.69 42.01 -35.02
N SER A 108 -19.09 42.04 -33.76
CA SER A 108 -19.24 43.28 -32.99
C SER A 108 -17.89 43.67 -32.36
N GLU A 109 -17.45 44.92 -32.58
CA GLU A 109 -16.14 45.41 -32.13
C GLU A 109 -15.96 45.39 -30.62
N THR A 110 -17.04 45.59 -29.86
CA THR A 110 -17.04 45.64 -28.40
C THR A 110 -16.75 44.28 -27.74
N VAL A 111 -16.83 43.18 -28.51
CA VAL A 111 -16.72 41.80 -27.99
C VAL A 111 -15.32 41.19 -28.28
N LYS A 112 -14.45 41.90 -29.02
CA LYS A 112 -13.12 41.39 -29.42
C LYS A 112 -12.25 40.94 -28.23
N ALA A 113 -12.22 41.73 -27.15
CA ALA A 113 -11.45 41.40 -25.95
C ALA A 113 -12.00 40.18 -25.19
N VAL A 114 -13.32 40.03 -25.12
CA VAL A 114 -13.98 38.89 -24.46
C VAL A 114 -13.76 37.60 -25.24
N ILE A 115 -13.80 37.67 -26.58
CA ILE A 115 -13.51 36.54 -27.46
C ILE A 115 -12.06 36.09 -27.31
N LEU A 116 -11.11 37.04 -27.22
CA LEU A 116 -9.71 36.72 -26.96
C LEU A 116 -9.54 36.04 -25.60
N GLY A 117 -10.16 36.58 -24.55
CA GLY A 117 -10.17 35.99 -23.21
C GLY A 117 -10.71 34.56 -23.21
N PHE A 118 -11.85 34.34 -23.85
CA PHE A 118 -12.48 33.03 -24.02
C PHE A 118 -11.59 32.01 -24.75
N GLY A 119 -10.92 32.43 -25.82
CA GLY A 119 -9.99 31.58 -26.56
C GLY A 119 -8.77 31.18 -25.71
N ILE A 120 -8.17 32.14 -25.01
CA ILE A 120 -7.02 31.89 -24.13
C ILE A 120 -7.41 30.97 -22.96
N SER A 121 -8.54 31.23 -22.28
CA SER A 121 -9.00 30.39 -21.18
C SER A 121 -9.30 28.97 -21.64
N THR A 122 -9.96 28.80 -22.79
CA THR A 122 -10.22 27.48 -23.36
C THR A 122 -8.91 26.73 -23.65
N ALA A 123 -7.94 27.37 -24.31
CA ALA A 123 -6.66 26.76 -24.62
C ALA A 123 -5.91 26.32 -23.35
N LEU A 124 -5.91 27.16 -22.31
CA LEU A 124 -5.31 26.84 -21.01
C LEU A 124 -6.02 25.66 -20.33
N VAL A 125 -7.35 25.63 -20.32
CA VAL A 125 -8.12 24.52 -19.74
C VAL A 125 -7.76 23.21 -20.43
N VAL A 126 -7.77 23.19 -21.77
CA VAL A 126 -7.46 21.99 -22.55
C VAL A 126 -6.01 21.56 -22.32
N ALA A 127 -5.06 22.49 -22.34
CA ALA A 127 -3.65 22.18 -22.10
C ALA A 127 -3.40 21.61 -20.69
N LEU A 128 -3.95 22.23 -19.65
CA LEU A 128 -3.79 21.76 -18.26
C LEU A 128 -4.47 20.39 -18.05
N SER A 129 -5.66 20.21 -18.61
CA SER A 129 -6.42 18.97 -18.45
C SER A 129 -5.79 17.81 -19.22
N LEU A 130 -5.28 18.04 -20.43
CA LEU A 130 -4.57 17.01 -21.20
C LEU A 130 -3.24 16.63 -20.55
N ASN A 131 -2.47 17.60 -20.05
CA ASN A 131 -1.23 17.34 -19.31
C ASN A 131 -1.49 16.57 -18.01
N SER A 132 -2.54 16.92 -17.26
CA SER A 132 -2.91 16.14 -16.07
C SER A 132 -3.32 14.71 -16.43
N MET A 133 -4.12 14.53 -17.48
CA MET A 133 -4.57 13.21 -17.93
C MET A 133 -3.38 12.34 -18.37
N SER A 134 -2.47 12.89 -19.17
CA SER A 134 -1.29 12.17 -19.66
C SER A 134 -0.35 11.80 -18.52
N MET A 135 -0.09 12.71 -17.57
CA MET A 135 0.70 12.42 -16.38
C MET A 135 0.07 11.32 -15.52
N CYS A 136 -1.24 11.39 -15.26
CA CYS A 136 -1.94 10.32 -14.53
C CYS A 136 -1.84 8.97 -15.25
N GLY A 137 -1.96 8.94 -16.58
CA GLY A 137 -1.82 7.73 -17.39
C GLY A 137 -0.40 7.14 -17.35
N LEU A 138 0.63 7.99 -17.45
CA LEU A 138 2.03 7.56 -17.35
C LEU A 138 2.37 7.04 -15.96
N ILE A 139 1.89 7.71 -14.89
CA ILE A 139 2.06 7.23 -13.52
C ILE A 139 1.36 5.89 -13.34
N GLN A 140 0.12 5.74 -13.82
CA GLN A 140 -0.63 4.48 -13.73
C GLN A 140 0.09 3.34 -14.46
N ALA A 141 0.61 3.59 -15.67
CA ALA A 141 1.40 2.60 -16.41
C ALA A 141 2.68 2.21 -15.65
N SER A 142 3.36 3.19 -15.03
CA SER A 142 4.53 2.91 -14.19
C SER A 142 4.19 2.07 -12.96
N VAL A 143 3.05 2.34 -12.31
CA VAL A 143 2.58 1.58 -11.15
C VAL A 143 2.29 0.13 -11.54
N PHE A 144 1.61 -0.12 -12.68
CA PHE A 144 1.38 -1.48 -13.15
C PHE A 144 2.67 -2.21 -13.52
N LYS A 145 3.63 -1.54 -14.16
CA LYS A 145 4.93 -2.14 -14.48
C LYS A 145 5.67 -2.57 -13.21
N VAL A 146 5.68 -1.72 -12.18
CA VAL A 146 6.38 -2.01 -10.92
C VAL A 146 5.58 -2.97 -10.03
N SER A 147 4.25 -3.00 -10.10
CA SER A 147 3.44 -3.95 -9.32
C SER A 147 3.77 -5.40 -9.62
N HIS A 148 4.11 -5.72 -10.87
CA HIS A 148 4.60 -7.05 -11.24
C HIS A 148 5.96 -7.38 -10.61
N SER A 149 6.81 -6.38 -10.33
CA SER A 149 8.12 -6.61 -9.71
C SER A 149 8.08 -6.84 -8.20
N PHE A 150 7.04 -6.35 -7.49
CA PHE A 150 6.89 -6.58 -6.05
C PHE A 150 6.36 -7.98 -5.71
N ILE A 151 5.79 -8.68 -6.69
CA ILE A 151 5.27 -10.04 -6.56
C ILE A 151 6.15 -10.94 -7.43
N CYS A 152 7.46 -10.84 -7.25
CA CYS A 152 8.40 -11.70 -7.94
C CYS A 152 8.73 -12.87 -7.02
N GLU A 153 8.64 -14.11 -7.55
CA GLU A 153 9.01 -15.34 -6.85
C GLU A 153 10.42 -15.24 -6.23
N GLN A 154 11.34 -14.54 -6.90
CA GLN A 154 12.70 -14.31 -6.41
C GLN A 154 12.76 -13.56 -5.07
N GLU A 155 11.86 -12.59 -4.84
CA GLU A 155 11.81 -11.85 -3.57
C GLU A 155 11.17 -12.68 -2.46
N GLU A 156 10.19 -13.52 -2.81
CA GLU A 156 9.61 -14.49 -1.89
C GLU A 156 10.68 -15.49 -1.46
N GLU A 157 11.42 -16.08 -2.41
CA GLU A 157 12.52 -17.01 -2.13
C GLU A 157 13.58 -16.39 -1.21
N ALA A 158 14.04 -15.17 -1.51
CA ALA A 158 15.00 -14.46 -0.68
C ALA A 158 14.46 -14.22 0.74
N PHE A 159 13.20 -13.85 0.86
CA PHE A 159 12.54 -13.69 2.16
C PHE A 159 12.41 -15.03 2.92
N MET A 160 12.05 -16.12 2.23
CA MET A 160 11.95 -17.46 2.82
C MET A 160 13.32 -17.94 3.32
N ILE A 161 14.40 -17.69 2.57
CA ILE A 161 15.77 -18.02 2.99
C ILE A 161 16.15 -17.22 4.25
N GLU A 162 15.89 -15.90 4.27
CA GLU A 162 16.16 -15.07 5.46
C GLU A 162 15.33 -15.54 6.67
N ALA A 163 14.07 -15.94 6.46
CA ALA A 163 13.18 -16.41 7.52
C ALA A 163 13.63 -17.76 8.09
N TRP A 164 14.13 -18.65 7.23
CA TRP A 164 14.69 -19.94 7.61
C TRP A 164 16.01 -19.77 8.37
N ASP A 165 16.92 -18.94 7.88
CA ASP A 165 18.18 -18.60 8.57
C ASP A 165 17.91 -17.97 9.95
N PHE A 166 16.89 -17.11 10.05
CA PHE A 166 16.46 -16.55 11.32
C PHE A 166 15.96 -17.62 12.31
N ALA A 167 15.25 -18.64 11.84
CA ALA A 167 14.74 -19.71 12.69
C ALA A 167 15.85 -20.63 13.20
N GLN A 168 16.88 -20.88 12.38
CA GLN A 168 18.04 -21.68 12.79
C GLN A 168 19.01 -20.91 13.71
N SER A 169 19.25 -19.64 13.41
CA SER A 169 20.20 -18.78 14.14
C SER A 169 19.54 -17.93 15.22
N PHE A 170 18.35 -18.34 15.66
CA PHE A 170 17.50 -17.55 16.54
C PHE A 170 18.23 -17.17 17.84
N THR A 171 18.30 -15.86 18.09
CA THR A 171 18.85 -15.29 19.31
C THR A 171 17.72 -14.55 20.05
N PRO A 172 17.48 -14.82 21.34
CA PRO A 172 16.48 -14.09 22.12
C PRO A 172 16.65 -12.57 21.95
N GLY A 173 15.58 -11.89 21.54
CA GLY A 173 15.59 -10.45 21.28
C GLY A 173 15.76 -10.02 19.82
N LYS A 174 16.12 -10.93 18.89
CA LYS A 174 16.07 -10.65 17.44
C LYS A 174 14.64 -10.79 16.90
N GLN A 175 14.30 -9.98 15.90
CA GLN A 175 12.99 -10.01 15.23
C GLN A 175 13.06 -10.77 13.91
N PRO A 176 11.93 -11.36 13.47
CA PRO A 176 11.88 -11.98 12.15
C PRO A 176 12.17 -10.95 11.05
N PRO A 177 12.75 -11.40 9.92
CA PRO A 177 13.04 -10.54 8.78
C PRO A 177 11.75 -9.94 8.20
N GLN A 178 11.90 -8.83 7.48
CA GLN A 178 10.78 -8.12 6.87
C GLN A 178 11.01 -7.92 5.36
N PRO A 179 9.93 -7.95 4.56
CA PRO A 179 10.00 -7.63 3.15
C PRO A 179 10.60 -6.22 2.93
N ARG A 180 11.70 -6.13 2.17
CA ARG A 180 12.52 -4.91 2.06
C ARG A 180 11.90 -3.84 1.14
N ARG A 181 11.10 -4.23 0.15
CA ARG A 181 10.57 -3.34 -0.90
C ARG A 181 9.11 -3.01 -0.67
N SER A 182 8.83 -1.82 -0.13
CA SER A 182 7.46 -1.32 0.01
C SER A 182 7.05 -0.40 -1.15
N PHE A 183 5.86 -0.64 -1.69
CA PHE A 183 5.23 0.24 -2.68
C PHE A 183 5.13 1.68 -2.16
N SER A 184 4.82 1.87 -0.88
CA SER A 184 4.77 3.18 -0.24
C SER A 184 6.06 4.00 -0.41
N LYS A 185 7.23 3.37 -0.27
CA LYS A 185 8.53 4.05 -0.47
C LYS A 185 8.76 4.40 -1.93
N PHE A 186 8.43 3.49 -2.85
CA PHE A 186 8.49 3.74 -4.30
C PHE A 186 7.61 4.93 -4.69
N TRP A 187 6.35 4.92 -4.25
CA TRP A 187 5.38 5.97 -4.51
C TRP A 187 5.88 7.32 -3.98
N ALA A 188 6.31 7.37 -2.71
CA ALA A 188 6.81 8.60 -2.09
C ALA A 188 8.02 9.20 -2.83
N MET A 189 8.94 8.37 -3.32
CA MET A 189 10.16 8.85 -3.99
C MET A 189 9.96 9.25 -5.45
N ARG A 190 9.05 8.58 -6.18
CA ARG A 190 8.94 8.73 -7.65
C ARG A 190 7.61 9.28 -8.13
N CYS A 191 6.51 8.87 -7.51
CA CYS A 191 5.17 9.15 -8.02
C CYS A 191 4.51 10.34 -7.32
N GLU A 192 4.74 10.52 -6.02
CA GLU A 192 4.04 11.51 -5.20
C GLU A 192 4.20 12.94 -5.72
N ALA A 193 5.43 13.34 -6.11
CA ALA A 193 5.68 14.68 -6.62
C ALA A 193 5.00 14.94 -7.97
N GLU A 194 5.08 13.99 -8.91
CA GLU A 194 4.48 14.13 -10.24
C GLU A 194 2.95 14.04 -10.16
N TRP A 195 2.42 13.17 -9.31
CA TRP A 195 0.99 13.08 -9.04
C TRP A 195 0.45 14.40 -8.46
N ARG A 196 1.15 15.01 -7.49
CA ARG A 196 0.77 16.33 -6.96
C ARG A 196 0.73 17.37 -8.06
N ARG A 197 1.74 17.41 -8.95
CA ARG A 197 1.76 18.34 -10.10
C ARG A 197 0.56 18.12 -11.03
N ALA A 198 0.26 16.87 -11.39
CA ALA A 198 -0.91 16.55 -12.20
C ALA A 198 -2.20 17.02 -11.52
N PHE A 199 -2.35 16.71 -10.23
CA PHE A 199 -3.51 17.13 -9.45
C PHE A 199 -3.64 18.66 -9.35
N TYR A 200 -2.53 19.40 -9.23
CA TYR A 200 -2.54 20.86 -9.31
C TYR A 200 -3.03 21.35 -10.68
N MET A 201 -2.50 20.81 -11.78
CA MET A 201 -2.92 21.20 -13.14
C MET A 201 -4.42 20.97 -13.32
N PHE A 202 -4.92 19.78 -12.95
CA PHE A 202 -6.36 19.48 -12.98
C PHE A 202 -7.17 20.45 -12.12
N SER A 203 -6.74 20.68 -10.87
CA SER A 203 -7.45 21.55 -9.94
C SER A 203 -7.49 23.01 -10.40
N THR A 204 -6.44 23.47 -11.08
CA THR A 204 -6.42 24.82 -11.68
C THR A 204 -7.29 24.92 -12.94
N ALA A 205 -7.52 23.82 -13.66
CA ALA A 205 -8.39 23.81 -14.83
C ALA A 205 -9.86 24.04 -14.46
N VAL A 206 -10.32 23.52 -13.32
CA VAL A 206 -11.72 23.66 -12.86
C VAL A 206 -12.19 25.13 -12.74
N PRO A 207 -11.52 26.03 -12.01
CA PRO A 207 -11.93 27.44 -11.94
C PRO A 207 -11.76 28.15 -13.29
N LEU A 208 -10.80 27.73 -14.13
CA LEU A 208 -10.67 28.25 -15.49
C LEU A 208 -11.86 27.86 -16.38
N VAL A 209 -12.46 26.68 -16.20
CA VAL A 209 -13.72 26.30 -16.89
C VAL A 209 -14.85 27.22 -16.47
N LEU A 210 -14.99 27.52 -15.17
CA LEU A 210 -16.02 28.44 -14.68
C LEU A 210 -15.80 29.86 -15.22
N ALA A 211 -14.55 30.32 -15.28
CA ALA A 211 -14.20 31.59 -15.93
C ALA A 211 -14.53 31.57 -17.43
N ASN A 212 -14.28 30.44 -18.10
CA ASN A 212 -14.62 30.25 -19.51
C ASN A 212 -16.13 30.35 -19.75
N LEU A 213 -16.94 29.77 -18.87
CA LEU A 213 -18.40 29.90 -18.90
C LEU A 213 -18.86 31.34 -18.64
N ALA A 214 -18.15 32.09 -17.80
CA ALA A 214 -18.42 33.51 -17.61
C ALA A 214 -18.19 34.28 -18.91
N PHE A 215 -17.03 34.12 -19.57
CA PHE A 215 -16.78 34.74 -20.88
C PHE A 215 -17.79 34.33 -21.94
N ALA A 216 -18.16 33.05 -21.99
CA ALA A 216 -19.20 32.55 -22.86
C ALA A 216 -20.56 33.26 -22.66
N SER A 217 -20.93 33.55 -21.41
CA SER A 217 -22.16 34.28 -21.10
C SER A 217 -22.15 35.70 -21.68
N TRP A 218 -21.00 36.39 -21.66
CA TRP A 218 -20.83 37.71 -22.24
C TRP A 218 -20.90 37.69 -23.78
N ILE A 219 -20.37 36.64 -24.40
CA ILE A 219 -20.46 36.45 -25.86
C ILE A 219 -21.92 36.18 -26.26
N LYS A 220 -22.60 35.28 -25.54
CA LYS A 220 -23.95 34.84 -25.90
C LYS A 220 -25.02 35.88 -25.60
N PHE A 221 -24.95 36.56 -24.45
CA PHE A 221 -25.97 37.49 -23.97
C PHE A 221 -25.55 38.96 -24.11
N HIS A 222 -24.81 39.30 -25.16
CA HIS A 222 -24.33 40.67 -25.39
C HIS A 222 -25.47 41.73 -25.42
N SER A 223 -26.67 41.34 -25.87
CA SER A 223 -27.85 42.21 -25.91
C SER A 223 -28.53 42.40 -24.55
N LEU A 224 -28.36 41.46 -23.62
CA LEU A 224 -28.97 41.45 -22.29
C LEU A 224 -27.87 41.37 -21.22
N GLN A 225 -27.15 42.48 -21.05
CA GLN A 225 -26.02 42.57 -20.12
C GLN A 225 -26.35 42.15 -18.69
N GLY A 226 -27.58 42.39 -18.23
CA GLY A 226 -28.03 41.96 -16.90
C GLY A 226 -27.90 40.45 -16.67
N VAL A 227 -28.17 39.63 -17.68
CA VAL A 227 -28.05 38.16 -17.57
C VAL A 227 -26.57 37.75 -17.46
N ALA A 228 -25.69 38.37 -18.25
CA ALA A 228 -24.25 38.09 -18.21
C ALA A 228 -23.63 38.49 -16.86
N ILE A 229 -24.08 39.61 -16.27
CA ILE A 229 -23.66 40.05 -14.94
C ILE A 229 -24.07 39.02 -13.87
N ILE A 230 -25.34 38.61 -13.85
CA ILE A 230 -25.84 37.63 -12.87
C ILE A 230 -25.08 36.31 -12.98
N MET A 231 -24.89 35.79 -14.21
CA MET A 231 -24.13 34.55 -14.45
C MET A 231 -22.68 34.67 -13.98
N SER A 232 -22.02 35.81 -14.24
CA SER A 232 -20.64 36.04 -13.81
C SER A 232 -20.51 36.09 -12.28
N VAL A 233 -21.47 36.71 -11.59
CA VAL A 233 -21.51 36.74 -10.12
C VAL A 233 -21.71 35.34 -9.55
N MET A 234 -22.65 34.55 -10.09
CA MET A 234 -22.87 33.17 -9.64
C MET A 234 -21.63 32.29 -9.83
N LEU A 235 -20.98 32.38 -11.00
CA LEU A 235 -19.75 31.64 -11.28
C LEU A 235 -18.58 32.12 -10.40
N GLY A 236 -18.49 33.43 -10.13
CA GLY A 236 -17.50 34.00 -9.22
C GLY A 236 -17.62 33.48 -7.79
N VAL A 237 -18.85 33.38 -7.26
CA VAL A 237 -19.12 32.73 -5.96
C VAL A 237 -18.72 31.26 -6.01
N GLY A 238 -19.03 30.55 -7.11
CA GLY A 238 -18.60 29.16 -7.32
C GLY A 238 -17.08 28.98 -7.26
N ILE A 239 -16.32 29.86 -7.92
CA ILE A 239 -14.84 29.86 -7.88
C ILE A 239 -14.33 30.12 -6.46
N MET A 240 -14.94 31.07 -5.73
CA MET A 240 -14.54 31.38 -4.36
C MET A 240 -14.77 30.18 -3.43
N LEU A 241 -15.95 29.55 -3.51
CA LEU A 241 -16.27 28.35 -2.72
C LEU A 241 -15.35 27.19 -3.08
N PHE A 242 -15.07 26.99 -4.37
CA PHE A 242 -14.10 26.00 -4.83
C PHE A 242 -12.70 26.28 -4.23
N GLY A 243 -12.24 27.53 -4.24
CA GLY A 243 -10.96 27.92 -3.64
C GLY A 243 -10.87 27.63 -2.14
N VAL A 244 -11.94 27.89 -1.38
CA VAL A 244 -11.99 27.59 0.06
C VAL A 244 -11.97 26.07 0.30
N MET A 245 -12.79 25.32 -0.43
CA MET A 245 -12.83 23.86 -0.33
C MET A 245 -11.49 23.25 -0.71
N GLN A 246 -10.91 23.71 -1.82
CA GLN A 246 -9.59 23.29 -2.25
C GLN A 246 -8.56 23.63 -1.17
N GLY A 247 -8.46 24.85 -0.67
CA GLY A 247 -7.48 25.21 0.36
C GLY A 247 -7.54 24.30 1.61
N HIS A 248 -8.74 24.03 2.11
CA HIS A 248 -8.93 23.17 3.27
C HIS A 248 -8.48 21.73 2.99
N TRP A 249 -9.05 21.08 1.97
CA TRP A 249 -8.78 19.66 1.68
C TRP A 249 -7.41 19.43 1.06
N PHE A 250 -6.92 20.37 0.28
CA PHE A 250 -5.63 20.30 -0.38
C PHE A 250 -4.48 20.25 0.64
N SER A 251 -4.58 20.98 1.75
CA SER A 251 -3.58 20.87 2.81
C SER A 251 -3.49 19.47 3.43
N TYR A 252 -4.60 18.73 3.51
CA TYR A 252 -4.61 17.34 4.02
C TYR A 252 -4.04 16.36 2.99
N ILE A 253 -4.31 16.59 1.71
CA ILE A 253 -3.91 15.72 0.62
C ILE A 253 -2.43 15.93 0.24
N ALA A 254 -2.02 17.19 0.12
CA ALA A 254 -0.67 17.58 -0.32
C ALA A 254 0.27 17.93 0.82
N GLY A 255 -0.22 17.97 2.06
CA GLY A 255 0.63 18.12 3.23
C GLY A 255 1.75 17.07 3.21
N PRO A 256 2.93 17.38 3.76
CA PRO A 256 3.87 16.31 4.09
C PRO A 256 3.07 15.34 4.94
N THR A 257 3.06 14.07 4.57
CA THR A 257 2.52 13.00 5.40
C THR A 257 3.28 13.08 6.71
N SER A 258 2.74 13.88 7.64
CA SER A 258 3.30 14.12 8.95
C SER A 258 3.40 12.73 9.51
N THR A 259 4.64 12.24 9.56
CA THR A 259 5.00 10.86 9.81
C THR A 259 4.14 10.48 10.97
N ARG A 260 3.06 9.70 10.69
CA ARG A 260 2.01 9.43 11.66
C ARG A 260 2.80 9.05 12.89
N LYS A 261 2.80 9.90 13.92
CA LYS A 261 3.41 9.55 15.20
C LYS A 261 2.54 8.40 15.59
N THR A 262 2.97 7.18 15.22
CA THR A 262 2.29 5.95 15.53
C THR A 262 2.01 6.10 16.99
N GLN A 263 0.73 6.31 17.29
CA GLN A 263 0.27 6.63 18.62
C GLN A 263 0.85 5.50 19.45
N ARG A 264 1.87 5.82 20.24
CA ARG A 264 2.62 4.86 21.02
C ARG A 264 1.63 4.41 22.06
N MET A 265 0.81 3.41 21.72
CA MET A 265 0.18 2.59 22.74
C MET A 265 1.33 2.14 23.63
N PRO A 266 1.27 2.34 24.95
CA PRO A 266 2.26 1.80 25.85
C PRO A 266 2.20 0.29 25.69
N VAL A 267 3.09 -0.24 24.84
CA VAL A 267 3.30 -1.67 24.69
C VAL A 267 3.80 -2.13 26.05
N LEU A 268 2.91 -2.76 26.81
CA LEU A 268 3.29 -3.59 27.95
C LEU A 268 4.48 -4.42 27.50
N ARG A 269 5.56 -4.34 28.29
CA ARG A 269 6.89 -4.86 28.01
C ARG A 269 6.83 -6.40 27.91
N GLN A 270 6.30 -6.92 26.80
CA GLN A 270 6.37 -8.33 26.49
C GLN A 270 7.84 -8.67 26.17
N PRO A 271 8.37 -9.77 26.73
CA PRO A 271 9.71 -10.24 26.40
C PRO A 271 9.74 -10.50 24.90
N ALA A 272 10.57 -9.74 24.20
CA ALA A 272 10.58 -9.71 22.74
C ALA A 272 11.51 -10.78 22.17
N GLY A 273 11.16 -11.26 20.98
CA GLY A 273 11.99 -12.16 20.22
C GLY A 273 11.88 -13.56 20.76
N LEU A 274 10.65 -14.06 20.85
CA LEU A 274 10.33 -15.48 20.87
C LEU A 274 10.08 -15.96 19.43
N PRO A 275 10.36 -17.23 19.08
CA PRO A 275 10.21 -17.75 17.72
C PRO A 275 8.76 -17.78 17.23
N PHE A 276 7.80 -17.34 18.04
CA PHE A 276 6.37 -17.23 17.75
C PHE A 276 5.88 -15.77 17.65
N ASP A 277 6.75 -14.77 17.81
CA ASP A 277 6.42 -13.33 17.76
C ASP A 277 6.14 -12.79 16.34
N TRP A 278 5.95 -13.67 15.34
CA TRP A 278 5.63 -13.34 13.94
C TRP A 278 4.38 -12.46 13.77
N HIS A 279 3.51 -12.42 14.78
CA HIS A 279 2.27 -11.65 14.79
C HIS A 279 2.44 -10.21 15.32
N LEU A 280 3.58 -9.86 15.91
CA LEU A 280 3.82 -8.53 16.45
C LEU A 280 4.20 -7.54 15.34
N PRO A 281 3.70 -6.28 15.41
CA PRO A 281 4.10 -5.27 14.45
C PRO A 281 5.61 -4.97 14.56
N PRO A 282 6.25 -4.58 13.43
CA PRO A 282 7.65 -4.17 13.42
C PRO A 282 7.97 -3.20 14.54
N ARG A 283 8.98 -3.48 15.37
CA ARG A 283 9.53 -2.40 16.20
C ARG A 283 10.30 -1.50 15.24
N SER A 284 9.90 -0.23 15.17
CA SER A 284 10.77 0.78 14.58
C SER A 284 12.13 0.67 15.28
N PRO A 285 13.26 0.63 14.54
CA PRO A 285 14.58 0.60 15.14
C PRO A 285 14.77 1.91 15.90
N ARG A 286 14.33 1.95 17.16
CA ARG A 286 14.75 2.98 18.08
C ARG A 286 16.23 2.76 18.27
N MET A 287 17.01 3.81 17.97
CA MET A 287 18.36 4.01 18.45
C MET A 287 18.52 3.36 19.83
N ASN A 288 19.52 2.49 19.93
CA ASN A 288 19.95 1.77 21.12
C ASN A 288 19.60 2.52 22.41
N PRO A 289 18.68 2.01 23.24
CA PRO A 289 18.56 2.46 24.61
C PRO A 289 19.59 1.71 25.47
N LEU A 290 20.85 1.70 25.07
CA LEU A 290 22.01 1.21 25.84
C LEU A 290 23.28 1.82 25.23
N GLN A 291 23.40 3.15 25.28
CA GLN A 291 24.71 3.71 25.56
C GLN A 291 24.79 3.73 27.08
N GLU A 292 25.20 2.61 27.65
CA GLU A 292 25.70 2.60 29.03
C GLU A 292 26.70 3.74 29.13
N ILE A 293 26.37 4.76 29.93
CA ILE A 293 27.37 5.72 30.36
C ILE A 293 28.37 4.88 31.15
N PRO A 294 29.63 4.75 30.70
CA PRO A 294 30.61 4.02 31.48
C PRO A 294 30.70 4.71 32.84
N ALA A 295 30.63 3.93 33.91
CA ALA A 295 30.63 4.38 35.31
C ALA A 295 31.90 5.18 35.70
N THR A 296 32.82 5.41 34.76
CA THR A 296 34.04 6.20 34.92
C THR A 296 33.86 7.71 34.74
N GLN A 297 32.68 8.21 34.38
CA GLN A 297 32.43 9.67 34.20
C GLN A 297 31.78 10.37 35.41
N LEU A 298 31.43 9.65 36.49
CA LEU A 298 30.83 10.25 37.69
C LEU A 298 31.84 10.68 38.78
N GLN A 299 33.15 10.52 38.55
CA GLN A 299 34.16 10.79 39.56
C GLN A 299 34.96 12.11 39.39
N ASN A 300 34.71 12.86 38.32
CA ASN A 300 35.43 14.13 38.05
C ASN A 300 34.61 15.40 38.31
N ALA A 301 33.44 15.30 38.94
CA ALA A 301 32.66 16.47 39.36
C ALA A 301 32.96 16.83 40.84
N ALA A 302 34.21 17.21 41.14
CA ALA A 302 34.53 17.94 42.36
C ALA A 302 34.56 19.44 42.03
N PRO A 303 33.81 20.30 42.74
CA PRO A 303 33.85 21.74 42.51
C PRO A 303 35.16 22.32 43.08
N VAL A 304 35.96 22.93 42.21
CA VAL A 304 37.09 23.79 42.59
C VAL A 304 36.51 25.07 43.20
N LEU A 305 36.59 25.18 44.53
CA LEU A 305 36.49 26.44 45.25
C LEU A 305 37.69 27.31 44.85
N HIS A 306 37.44 28.42 44.16
CA HIS A 306 38.41 29.50 44.04
C HIS A 306 38.03 30.61 45.03
N ASP A 307 38.88 30.73 46.05
CA ASP A 307 39.05 31.92 46.88
C ASP A 307 39.77 33.02 46.07
N ARG A 308 39.40 34.26 46.40
CA ARG A 308 39.95 35.59 46.02
C ARG A 308 39.32 36.29 44.81
#